data_AF-A0A831TCF3-F1
#
_entry.id   AF-A0A831TCF3-F1
#
_cell.length_a   1.000
_cell.length_b   1.000
_cell.length_c   1.000
_cell.angle_alpha   90.00
_cell.angle_beta   90.00
_cell.angle_gamma   90.00
#
_symmetry.space_group_name_H-M   'P 1'
#
loop_
_entity.id
_entity.type
_entity.pdbx_description
1 polymer ?
#
loop_
_entity_poly.entity_id
_entity_poly.type
_entity_poly.pdbx_seq_one_letter_code
_entity_poly.pdbx_strand_id
1 'polypeptide(L)' 'MKLEEEFVGRREQFAEFLRIVADQLSADNVKVRGQKINLPDVDMEYKIRHKSEFAANKLSISIEWLNES' A
#
# COMPACT_ATOMS: atom_id res chain seq x y z
N MET A 1 -8.48 7.51 -12.92
CA MET A 1 -7.54 6.44 -13.33
C MET A 1 -7.07 5.76 -12.05
N LYS A 2 -7.31 4.46 -11.86
CA LYS A 2 -6.91 3.75 -10.64
C LYS A 2 -5.46 3.25 -10.82
N LEU A 3 -4.51 3.84 -10.09
CA LEU A 3 -3.13 3.37 -10.07
C LEU A 3 -3.04 2.22 -9.06
N GLU A 4 -2.80 1.00 -9.53
CA GLU A 4 -2.75 -0.21 -8.71
C GLU A 4 -1.55 -1.06 -9.10
N GLU A 5 -0.80 -1.54 -8.12
CA GLU A 5 0.32 -2.46 -8.29
C GLU A 5 0.02 -3.76 -7.54
N GLU A 6 0.19 -4.88 -8.22
CA GLU A 6 -0.05 -6.21 -7.64
C GLU A 6 1.30 -6.86 -7.33
N PHE A 7 1.43 -7.40 -6.12
CA PHE A 7 2.61 -8.15 -5.69
C PHE A 7 2.25 -9.63 -5.52
N VAL A 8 3.05 -10.52 -6.11
CA VAL A 8 2.96 -11.97 -5.93
C VAL A 8 4.30 -12.49 -5.43
N GLY A 9 4.34 -13.04 -4.22
CA GLY A 9 5.55 -13.56 -3.62
C GLY A 9 5.34 -14.22 -2.26
N ARG A 10 6.42 -14.76 -1.68
CA ARG A 10 6.40 -15.36 -0.34
C ARG A 10 6.38 -14.29 0.76
N ARG A 11 6.02 -14.69 1.98
CA ARG A 11 5.93 -13.82 3.17
C ARG A 11 7.13 -12.88 3.34
N GLU A 12 8.35 -13.39 3.23
CA GLU A 12 9.58 -12.59 3.41
C GLU A 12 9.77 -11.55 2.29
N GLN A 13 9.48 -11.94 1.04
CA GLN A 13 9.55 -11.03 -0.10
C GLN A 13 8.47 -9.95 -0.01
N PHE A 14 7.28 -10.30 0.47
CA PHE A 14 6.21 -9.34 0.73
C PHE A 14 6.58 -8.35 1.84
N ALA A 15 7.17 -8.83 2.94
CA ALA A 15 7.64 -7.98 4.02
C ALA A 15 8.73 -7.00 3.54
N GLU A 16 9.66 -7.48 2.74
CA GLU A 16 10.71 -6.64 2.13
C GLU A 16 10.11 -5.62 1.15
N PHE A 17 9.13 -6.01 0.34
CA PHE A 17 8.42 -5.09 -0.54
C PHE A 17 7.73 -3.97 0.26
N LEU A 18 7.02 -4.31 1.35
CA LEU A 18 6.39 -3.31 2.21
C LEU A 18 7.42 -2.36 2.83
N ARG A 19 8.61 -2.86 3.21
CA ARG A 19 9.71 -2.04 3.73
C ARG A 19 10.21 -1.05 2.69
N ILE A 20 10.41 -1.49 1.45
CA ILE A 20 10.81 -0.62 0.33
C ILE A 20 9.75 0.46 0.08
N VAL A 21 8.47 0.09 0.08
CA VAL A 21 7.37 1.06 -0.08
C VAL A 21 7.37 2.07 1.07
N ALA A 22 7.55 1.63 2.31
CA ALA A 22 7.64 2.53 3.46
C ALA A 22 8.81 3.51 3.33
N ASP A 23 10.01 3.03 2.95
CA ASP A 23 11.19 3.87 2.72
C ASP A 23 10.92 4.92 1.62
N GLN A 24 10.20 4.53 0.55
CA GLN A 24 9.84 5.44 -0.53
C GLN A 24 8.80 6.50 -0.12
N LEU A 25 7.82 6.11 0.71
CA LEU A 25 6.83 7.03 1.27
C LEU A 25 7.51 8.08 2.15
N SER A 26 8.40 7.66 3.05
CA SER A 26 9.15 8.58 3.93
C SER A 26 10.07 9.53 3.16
N ALA A 27 10.50 9.16 1.94
CA ALA A 27 11.35 9.97 1.08
C ALA A 27 10.57 10.84 0.06
N ASP A 28 9.23 10.87 0.11
CA ASP A 28 8.36 11.51 -0.89
C ASP A 28 8.74 11.13 -2.34
N ASN A 29 8.96 9.84 -2.58
CA ASN A 29 9.37 9.35 -3.90
C ASN A 29 8.62 8.10 -4.36
N VAL A 30 7.53 7.74 -3.67
CA VAL A 30 6.71 6.58 -4.01
C VAL A 30 6.26 6.63 -5.47
N LYS A 31 6.45 5.52 -6.17
CA LYS A 31 6.06 5.37 -7.57
C LYS A 31 5.18 4.16 -7.74
N VAL A 32 4.09 4.32 -8.48
CA VAL A 32 3.23 3.22 -8.91
C VAL A 32 3.27 3.17 -10.43
N ARG A 33 3.67 2.02 -10.99
CA ARG A 33 3.86 1.86 -12.46
C ARG A 33 4.74 2.95 -13.08
N GLY A 34 5.79 3.34 -12.37
CA GLY A 34 6.75 4.37 -12.80
C GLY A 34 6.28 5.82 -12.64
N GLN A 35 5.02 6.06 -12.24
CA GLN A 35 4.51 7.40 -11.99
C GLN A 35 4.67 7.75 -10.51
N LYS A 36 5.31 8.90 -10.21
CA LYS A 36 5.39 9.41 -8.83
C LYS A 36 3.97 9.75 -8.36
N ILE A 37 3.61 9.27 -7.18
CA ILE A 37 2.38 9.69 -6.50
C ILE A 37 2.73 10.84 -5.56
N ASN A 38 1.97 11.93 -5.66
CA ASN A 38 2.05 13.03 -4.69
C ASN A 38 1.04 12.74 -3.58
N LEU A 39 1.53 12.68 -2.35
CA LEU A 39 0.71 12.41 -1.17
C LEU A 39 0.40 13.73 -0.45
N PRO A 40 -0.82 13.90 0.09
CA PRO A 40 -1.16 15.06 0.88
C PRO A 40 -0.47 14.99 2.25
N ASP A 41 -0.11 16.15 2.81
CA ASP A 41 0.44 16.30 4.16
C ASP A 41 -0.71 16.43 5.18
N VAL A 42 -1.47 15.36 5.36
CA VAL A 42 -2.65 15.28 6.22
C VAL A 42 -2.69 13.96 6.98
N ASP A 43 -3.54 13.89 8.01
CA ASP A 43 -3.77 12.67 8.77
C ASP A 43 -4.27 11.52 7.88
N MET A 44 -3.82 10.32 8.21
CA MET A 44 -4.10 9.10 7.45
C MET A 44 -4.84 8.09 8.33
N GLU A 45 -5.85 7.45 7.76
CA GLU A 45 -6.43 6.24 8.33
C GLU A 45 -5.98 5.01 7.54
N TYR A 46 -5.78 3.90 8.25
CA TYR A 46 -5.48 2.63 7.61
C TYR A 46 -6.41 1.53 8.11
N LYS A 47 -6.75 0.62 7.19
CA LYS A 47 -7.56 -0.56 7.47
C LYS A 47 -6.89 -1.81 6.94
N ILE A 48 -6.65 -2.76 7.83
CA ILE A 48 -6.12 -4.08 7.50
C ILE A 48 -7.27 -5.09 7.56
N ARG A 49 -7.48 -5.83 6.46
CA ARG A 49 -8.46 -6.92 6.40
C ARG A 49 -7.75 -8.20 6.00
N HIS A 50 -7.97 -9.26 6.77
CA HIS A 50 -7.57 -10.61 6.42
C HIS A 50 -8.81 -11.43 6.12
N LYS A 51 -8.86 -12.05 4.94
CA LYS A 51 -9.91 -12.98 4.54
C LYS A 51 -9.30 -14.33 4.21
N SER A 52 -9.88 -15.38 4.78
CA SER A 52 -9.59 -16.77 4.44
C SER A 52 -10.89 -17.35 3.86
N GLU A 53 -11.02 -17.35 2.54
CA GLU A 53 -12.15 -17.96 1.83
C GLU A 53 -11.62 -18.92 0.76
N PHE A 54 -12.20 -20.12 0.67
CA PHE A 54 -12.01 -21.11 -0.40
C PHE A 54 -10.62 -21.13 -1.06
N ALA A 55 -9.61 -21.56 -0.31
CA ALA A 55 -8.21 -21.71 -0.75
C ALA A 55 -7.42 -20.41 -1.06
N ALA A 56 -7.99 -19.23 -0.85
CA ALA A 56 -7.29 -17.95 -0.99
C ALA A 56 -7.10 -17.27 0.39
N ASN A 57 -5.84 -17.16 0.82
CA ASN A 57 -5.46 -16.26 1.91
C ASN A 57 -5.24 -14.86 1.33
N LYS A 58 -6.17 -13.95 1.58
CA LYS A 58 -6.09 -12.56 1.10
C LYS A 58 -5.86 -11.61 2.27
N LEU A 59 -4.70 -10.94 2.24
CA LEU A 59 -4.44 -9.77 3.05
C LEU A 59 -4.69 -8.52 2.20
N SER A 60 -5.41 -7.55 2.75
CA SER A 60 -5.64 -6.25 2.11
C SER A 60 -5.34 -5.14 3.10
N ILE A 61 -4.45 -4.22 2.70
CA ILE A 61 -4.11 -3.01 3.45
C ILE A 61 -4.62 -1.86 2.60
N SER A 62 -5.52 -1.05 3.16
CA SER A 62 -6.05 0.16 2.54
C SER A 62 -5.65 1.35 3.39
N ILE A 63 -5.12 2.38 2.76
CA ILE A 63 -4.75 3.65 3.39
C ILE A 63 -5.59 4.73 2.71
N GLU A 64 -6.28 5.53 3.53
CA GLU A 64 -7.17 6.59 3.09
C GLU A 64 -6.76 7.89 3.81
N TRP A 65 -6.84 9.00 3.10
CA TRP A 65 -6.49 10.32 3.63
C TRP A 65 -7.74 10.95 4.24
N LEU A 66 -7.62 11.48 5.45
CA LEU A 66 -8.69 12.26 6.04
C LEU A 66 -8.68 13.64 5.39
N ASN A 67 -9.68 13.94 4.55
CA ASN A 67 -9.92 15.31 4.15
C ASN A 67 -10.39 16.07 5.40
N GLU A 68 -9.68 17.15 5.76
CA GLU A 68 -10.29 18.18 6.60
C GLU A 68 -11.57 18.66 5.91
N SER A 69 -12.71 18.43 6.57
CA SER A 69 -14.02 18.90 6.11
C SER A 69 -14.18 20.39 6.39
#